data_AF-A0A7V6V370-F1
#
_entry.id   AF-A0A7V6V370-F1
#
_cell.length_a   1.000
_cell.length_b   1.000
_cell.length_c   1.000
_cell.angle_alpha   90.00
_cell.angle_beta   90.00
_cell.angle_gamma   90.00
#
_symmetry.space_group_name_H-M   'P 1'
#
loop_
_entity.id
_entity.type
_entity.pdbx_description
1 polymer ?
#
loop_
_entity_poly.entity_id
_entity_poly.type
_entity_poly.pdbx_seq_one_letter_code
_entity_poly.pdbx_strand_id
1 'polypeptide(L)'
;MGGLDMNNGRRDFLKSVLGIGAGLLLPKIAKPNTANNLHEELGLKKITILHTNDTHSQIEPLPKNHYRYPGQGGYSRRAYLINQIKRDNDKVFIFDSGDLYQGTPYFNIYKGKLEIEYLNKMYYTAITIGNHEFDLGLNVLGENLLQANFDIISSNYVFTNDPILSKIVKPYKIYNIDKLKIGVFGLGIEPTGLIDKNLWGKTIYKDPMETAAKMALLLKKEYKCNLVICLSHLGYKGSEGRIGDIEIAKSSRNIDIILGGHS
;
A
#
# COMPACT_ATOMS: atom_id res chain seq x y z
N MET A 1 -23.70 -1.18 -36.04
CA MET A 1 -23.75 0.25 -35.65
C MET A 1 -24.30 0.33 -34.24
N GLY A 2 -23.56 0.91 -33.31
CA GLY A 2 -23.93 0.99 -31.89
C GLY A 2 -22.69 1.14 -31.03
N GLY A 3 -21.95 2.25 -31.22
CA GLY A 3 -20.82 2.60 -30.35
C GLY A 3 -21.35 2.93 -28.96
N LEU A 4 -20.92 2.16 -27.96
CA LEU A 4 -21.16 2.49 -26.56
C LEU A 4 -20.28 3.68 -26.19
N ASP A 5 -20.95 4.80 -25.96
CA ASP A 5 -20.36 6.11 -25.71
C ASP A 5 -19.57 6.13 -24.39
N MET A 6 -18.25 5.99 -24.49
CA MET A 6 -17.30 5.85 -23.37
C MET A 6 -17.12 7.13 -22.53
N ASN A 7 -17.78 8.23 -22.88
CA ASN A 7 -17.60 9.54 -22.25
C ASN A 7 -18.53 9.83 -21.07
N ASN A 8 -19.61 9.06 -20.87
CA ASN A 8 -20.61 9.43 -19.86
C ASN A 8 -20.17 9.13 -18.42
N GLY A 9 -19.55 7.98 -18.13
CA GLY A 9 -19.19 7.61 -16.74
C GLY A 9 -18.13 8.51 -16.09
N ARG A 10 -17.11 8.95 -16.84
CA ARG A 10 -16.07 9.87 -16.34
C ARG A 10 -16.61 11.29 -16.19
N ARG A 11 -17.52 11.71 -17.07
CA ARG A 11 -18.19 13.01 -17.01
C ARG A 11 -19.17 13.09 -15.85
N ASP A 12 -19.84 11.99 -15.51
CA ASP A 12 -20.76 11.93 -14.37
C ASP A 12 -20.00 11.85 -13.03
N PHE A 13 -18.84 11.20 -13.00
CA PHE A 13 -17.90 11.30 -11.86
C PHE A 13 -17.34 12.72 -11.70
N LEU A 14 -16.87 13.34 -12.78
CA LEU A 14 -16.41 14.73 -12.74
C LEU A 14 -17.54 15.71 -12.37
N LYS A 15 -18.78 15.47 -12.80
CA LYS A 15 -19.95 16.26 -12.39
C LYS A 15 -20.34 16.05 -10.93
N SER A 16 -20.13 14.86 -10.36
CA SER A 16 -20.34 14.64 -8.92
C SER A 16 -19.22 15.27 -8.08
N VAL A 17 -17.96 15.19 -8.53
CA VAL A 17 -16.83 15.90 -7.88
C VAL A 17 -16.95 17.43 -8.03
N LEU A 18 -17.28 17.93 -9.22
CA LEU A 18 -17.51 19.36 -9.47
C LEU A 18 -18.83 19.87 -8.87
N GLY A 19 -19.85 19.02 -8.73
CA GLY A 19 -21.10 19.36 -8.05
C GLY A 19 -20.89 19.60 -6.55
N ILE A 20 -19.95 18.88 -5.94
CA ILE A 20 -19.48 19.13 -4.57
C ILE A 20 -18.58 20.39 -4.53
N GLY A 21 -17.76 20.62 -5.56
CA GLY A 21 -16.85 21.77 -5.63
C GLY A 21 -17.51 23.12 -6.00
N ALA A 22 -18.60 23.13 -6.75
CA ALA A 22 -19.28 24.35 -7.22
C ALA A 22 -20.44 24.79 -6.32
N GLY A 23 -20.93 23.92 -5.42
CA GLY A 23 -22.00 24.23 -4.46
C GLY A 23 -21.55 25.00 -3.21
N LEU A 24 -20.25 25.18 -2.99
CA LEU A 24 -19.69 25.86 -1.82
C LEU A 24 -19.34 27.32 -2.12
N LEU A 25 -20.33 28.09 -2.56
CA LEU A 25 -20.36 29.53 -2.30
C LEU A 25 -20.90 29.75 -0.88
N LEU A 26 -20.13 29.35 0.13
CA LEU A 26 -20.41 29.75 1.52
C LEU A 26 -19.64 31.04 1.84
N PRO A 27 -20.30 32.04 2.45
CA PRO A 27 -19.66 33.30 2.78
C PRO A 27 -18.51 33.08 3.76
N LYS A 28 -17.46 33.90 3.60
CA LYS A 28 -16.37 34.13 4.53
C LYS A 28 -16.86 34.10 5.99
N ILE A 29 -16.56 33.04 6.73
CA ILE A 29 -16.13 32.94 8.16
C ILE A 29 -15.97 31.44 8.40
N ALA A 30 -14.77 30.91 8.17
CA ALA A 30 -14.42 29.55 8.60
C ALA A 30 -13.12 29.67 9.38
N LYS A 31 -13.21 29.52 10.70
CA LYS A 31 -12.04 29.34 11.57
C LYS A 31 -11.26 28.10 11.07
N PRO A 32 -9.94 28.02 11.29
CA PRO A 32 -9.09 26.97 10.72
C PRO A 32 -9.48 25.51 11.07
N ASN A 33 -10.39 25.32 12.03
CA ASN A 33 -10.79 24.01 12.55
C ASN A 33 -12.11 23.45 11.97
N THR A 34 -12.83 24.17 11.11
CA THR A 34 -14.14 23.69 10.59
C THR A 34 -14.03 22.70 9.41
N ALA A 35 -12.86 22.51 8.81
CA ALA A 35 -12.68 21.51 7.74
C ALA A 35 -12.64 20.05 8.26
N ASN A 36 -12.38 19.84 9.56
CA ASN A 36 -12.14 18.50 10.09
C ASN A 36 -13.40 17.61 10.16
N ASN A 37 -14.60 18.21 10.21
CA ASN A 37 -15.85 17.49 10.47
C ASN A 37 -16.88 17.59 9.33
N LEU A 38 -16.49 18.10 8.16
CA LEU A 38 -17.39 18.23 6.99
C LEU A 38 -18.04 16.89 6.60
N HIS A 39 -17.34 15.78 6.82
CA HIS A 39 -17.86 14.44 6.60
C HIS A 39 -19.02 14.10 7.55
N GLU A 40 -18.98 14.53 8.82
CA GLU A 40 -20.06 14.32 9.78
C GLU A 40 -21.29 15.14 9.40
N GLU A 41 -21.09 16.41 9.02
CA GLU A 41 -22.16 17.30 8.57
C GLU A 41 -22.87 16.78 7.31
N LEU A 42 -22.12 16.12 6.42
CA LEU A 42 -22.63 15.49 5.20
C LEU A 42 -23.11 14.04 5.40
N GLY A 43 -23.06 13.50 6.62
CA GLY A 43 -23.43 12.11 6.91
C GLY A 43 -22.52 11.06 6.23
N LEU A 44 -21.32 11.47 5.82
CA LEU A 44 -20.32 10.64 5.16
C LEU A 44 -19.43 9.91 6.19
N LYS A 45 -19.07 8.67 5.87
CA LYS A 45 -18.12 7.91 6.68
C LYS A 45 -16.68 8.29 6.31
N LYS A 46 -15.88 8.67 7.30
CA LYS A 46 -14.44 8.90 7.15
C LYS A 46 -13.66 7.62 7.44
N ILE A 47 -12.77 7.26 6.53
CA ILE A 47 -11.74 6.24 6.72
C ILE A 47 -10.41 6.94 6.49
N THR A 48 -9.44 6.73 7.38
CA THR A 48 -8.08 7.26 7.21
C THR A 48 -7.15 6.13 6.79
N ILE A 49 -6.41 6.37 5.71
CA ILE A 49 -5.40 5.45 5.21
C ILE A 49 -4.05 6.15 5.37
N LEU A 50 -3.19 5.57 6.19
CA LEU A 50 -1.79 5.94 6.30
C LEU A 50 -0.97 4.94 5.49
N HIS A 51 0.08 5.44 4.85
CA HIS A 51 0.93 4.65 3.97
C HIS A 51 2.39 5.06 4.13
N THR A 52 3.27 4.07 4.07
CA THR A 52 4.72 4.24 3.88
C THR A 52 5.22 3.26 2.81
N ASN A 53 6.41 3.54 2.29
CA ASN A 53 7.10 2.70 1.32
C ASN A 53 8.61 2.97 1.46
N ASP A 54 9.44 2.03 1.02
CA ASP A 54 10.89 2.23 0.81
C ASP A 54 11.57 2.80 2.07
N THR A 55 11.18 2.25 3.22
CA THR A 55 11.70 2.73 4.51
C THR A 55 13.15 2.32 4.72
N HIS A 56 13.62 1.29 4.01
CA HIS A 56 15.02 0.92 3.88
C HIS A 56 15.77 0.89 5.22
N SER A 57 15.13 0.29 6.22
CA SER A 57 15.69 0.15 7.57
C SER A 57 16.12 1.50 8.19
N GLN A 58 15.54 2.62 7.76
CA GLN A 58 15.78 3.96 8.28
C GLN A 58 15.04 4.16 9.62
N ILE A 59 15.48 3.42 10.63
CA ILE A 59 14.89 3.40 11.98
C ILE A 59 15.11 4.73 12.70
N GLU A 60 16.32 5.28 12.60
CA GLU A 60 16.66 6.59 13.14
C GLU A 60 16.31 7.73 12.16
N PRO A 61 16.16 8.97 12.63
CA PRO A 61 16.06 10.11 11.74
C PRO A 61 17.28 10.20 10.81
N LEU A 62 17.07 10.76 9.62
CA LEU A 62 18.15 11.00 8.68
C LEU A 62 19.21 11.93 9.31
N PRO A 63 20.50 11.75 8.95
CA PRO A 63 21.58 12.60 9.47
C PRO A 63 21.31 14.10 9.30
N LYS A 64 21.83 14.93 10.21
CA LYS A 64 21.66 16.39 10.14
C LYS A 64 22.28 17.02 8.89
N ASN A 65 23.23 16.33 8.24
CA ASN A 65 23.87 16.74 6.99
C ASN A 65 23.27 16.06 5.76
N HIS A 66 22.14 15.35 5.89
CA HIS A 66 21.49 14.73 4.74
C HIS A 66 21.07 15.79 3.72
N TYR A 67 21.45 15.59 2.46
CA TYR A 67 21.40 16.62 1.40
C TYR A 67 20.01 17.25 1.16
N ARG A 68 18.94 16.48 1.35
CA ARG A 68 17.56 16.92 1.10
C ARG A 68 16.66 17.02 2.34
N TYR A 69 16.78 16.08 3.27
CA TYR A 69 15.87 15.92 4.42
C TYR A 69 16.60 15.81 5.77
N PRO A 70 17.42 16.80 6.15
CA PRO A 70 18.23 16.73 7.37
C PRO A 70 17.38 16.56 8.63
N GLY A 71 17.66 15.55 9.45
CA GLY A 71 16.99 15.31 10.74
C GLY A 71 15.53 14.84 10.65
N GLN A 72 15.02 14.56 9.45
CA GLN A 72 13.64 14.11 9.23
C GLN A 72 13.48 12.58 9.34
N GLY A 73 12.24 12.11 9.37
CA GLY A 73 11.94 10.68 9.46
C GLY A 73 12.22 10.07 10.84
N GLY A 74 12.53 8.78 10.83
CA GLY A 74 12.73 7.94 12.00
C GLY A 74 11.43 7.34 12.55
N TYR A 75 11.54 6.10 13.02
CA TYR A 75 10.41 5.28 13.44
C TYR A 75 9.74 5.84 14.70
N SER A 76 10.51 6.42 15.63
CA SER A 76 9.95 7.04 16.84
C SER A 76 9.01 8.21 16.51
N ARG A 77 9.41 9.09 15.59
CA ARG A 77 8.60 10.24 15.18
C ARG A 77 7.37 9.79 14.37
N ARG A 78 7.52 8.75 13.53
CA ARG A 78 6.42 8.11 12.83
C ARG A 78 5.40 7.49 13.81
N ALA A 79 5.86 6.74 14.81
CA ALA A 79 5.01 6.15 15.84
C ALA A 79 4.24 7.22 16.63
N TYR A 80 4.89 8.34 16.97
CA TYR A 80 4.22 9.47 17.60
C TYR A 80 3.08 10.00 16.73
N LEU A 81 3.34 10.27 15.44
CA LEU A 81 2.33 10.77 14.51
C LEU A 81 1.16 9.80 14.32
N ILE A 82 1.45 8.50 14.14
CA ILE A 82 0.44 7.45 14.06
C ILE A 82 -0.44 7.46 15.31
N ASN A 83 0.17 7.52 16.49
CA ASN A 83 -0.58 7.53 17.76
C ASN A 83 -1.43 8.80 17.91
N GLN A 84 -0.98 9.96 17.44
CA GLN A 84 -1.83 11.17 17.42
C GLN A 84 -3.05 10.95 16.50
N ILE A 85 -2.83 10.49 15.28
CA ILE A 85 -3.91 10.28 14.30
C ILE A 85 -4.94 9.25 14.81
N LYS A 86 -4.48 8.19 15.47
CA LYS A 86 -5.35 7.14 16.03
C LYS A 86 -6.14 7.57 17.27
N ARG A 87 -5.70 8.60 18.00
CA ARG A 87 -6.48 9.12 19.16
C ARG A 87 -7.78 9.77 18.71
N ASP A 88 -7.75 10.44 17.56
CA ASP A 88 -8.85 11.22 17.04
C ASP A 88 -9.69 10.46 16.00
N ASN A 89 -9.31 9.22 15.66
CA ASN A 89 -9.98 8.39 14.67
C ASN A 89 -9.79 6.89 14.92
N ASP A 90 -10.88 6.14 15.06
CA ASP A 90 -10.90 4.69 15.25
C ASP A 90 -10.82 3.89 13.93
N LYS A 91 -11.10 4.54 12.78
CA LYS A 91 -11.14 3.93 11.44
C LYS A 91 -9.87 4.24 10.64
N VAL A 92 -8.73 3.81 11.19
CA VAL A 92 -7.40 4.02 10.60
C VAL A 92 -6.80 2.70 10.12
N PHE A 93 -6.45 2.65 8.84
CA PHE A 93 -5.61 1.60 8.27
C PHE A 93 -4.21 2.14 8.01
N ILE A 94 -3.21 1.30 8.23
CA ILE A 94 -1.80 1.66 8.04
C ILE A 94 -1.17 0.61 7.15
N PHE A 95 -0.74 1.01 5.97
CA PHE A 95 -0.17 0.10 4.99
C PHE A 95 1.30 0.42 4.74
N ASP A 96 2.08 -0.60 4.38
CA ASP A 96 3.40 -0.42 3.80
C ASP A 96 3.47 -1.04 2.41
N SER A 97 4.06 -0.32 1.45
CA SER A 97 4.19 -0.80 0.08
C SER A 97 5.49 -1.55 -0.20
N GLY A 98 6.22 -2.01 0.82
CA GLY A 98 7.41 -2.85 0.64
C GLY A 98 8.73 -2.07 0.68
N ASP A 99 9.83 -2.81 0.58
CA ASP A 99 11.20 -2.35 0.81
C ASP A 99 11.38 -1.75 2.22
N LEU A 100 11.02 -2.57 3.20
CA LEU A 100 11.37 -2.36 4.61
C LEU A 100 12.86 -2.60 4.84
N TYR A 101 13.41 -3.56 4.10
CA TYR A 101 14.77 -4.06 4.26
C TYR A 101 15.78 -3.25 3.46
N GLN A 102 17.05 -3.48 3.81
CA GLN A 102 18.25 -2.90 3.21
C GLN A 102 18.36 -1.37 3.39
N GLY A 103 19.57 -0.84 3.61
CA GLY A 103 19.83 0.61 3.58
C GLY A 103 20.64 1.16 4.76
N THR A 104 20.48 0.59 5.96
CA THR A 104 21.26 1.00 7.15
C THR A 104 21.94 -0.20 7.83
N PRO A 105 22.95 0.02 8.71
CA PRO A 105 23.58 -1.06 9.47
C PRO A 105 22.62 -1.89 10.34
N TYR A 106 21.43 -1.37 10.67
CA TYR A 106 20.41 -2.13 11.40
C TYR A 106 20.03 -3.40 10.63
N PHE A 107 19.80 -3.32 9.32
CA PHE A 107 19.49 -4.50 8.51
C PHE A 107 20.63 -5.52 8.53
N ASN A 108 21.87 -5.03 8.46
CA ASN A 108 23.05 -5.90 8.46
C ASN A 108 23.20 -6.70 9.75
N ILE A 109 22.83 -6.10 10.89
CA ILE A 109 22.97 -6.71 12.22
C ILE A 109 21.73 -7.55 12.59
N TYR A 110 20.53 -6.99 12.40
CA TYR A 110 19.28 -7.57 12.89
C TYR A 110 18.50 -8.33 11.80
N LYS A 111 18.96 -8.25 10.55
CA LYS A 111 18.47 -9.07 9.43
C LYS A 111 16.96 -8.94 9.18
N GLY A 112 16.37 -7.77 9.39
CA GLY A 112 14.93 -7.52 9.17
C GLY A 112 14.04 -7.66 10.40
N LYS A 113 14.55 -8.19 11.53
CA LYS A 113 13.74 -8.44 12.74
C LYS A 113 13.23 -7.16 13.40
N LEU A 114 14.06 -6.11 13.44
CA LEU A 114 13.69 -4.84 14.07
C LEU A 114 12.57 -4.13 13.30
N GLU A 115 12.62 -4.20 11.98
CA GLU A 115 11.63 -3.59 11.09
C GLU A 115 10.24 -4.18 11.40
N ILE A 116 10.12 -5.50 11.45
CA ILE A 116 8.87 -6.20 11.80
C ILE A 116 8.44 -5.88 13.23
N GLU A 117 9.35 -5.89 14.20
CA GLU A 117 9.03 -5.57 15.59
C GLU A 117 8.44 -4.15 15.73
N TYR A 118 9.02 -3.17 15.06
CA TYR A 118 8.53 -1.80 15.15
C TYR A 118 7.23 -1.60 14.38
N LEU A 119 7.04 -2.23 13.22
CA LEU A 119 5.75 -2.18 12.52
C LEU A 119 4.63 -2.81 13.36
N ASN A 120 4.92 -3.89 14.09
CA ASN A 120 4.00 -4.46 15.09
C ASN A 120 3.63 -3.43 16.16
N LYS A 121 4.62 -2.74 16.73
CA LYS A 121 4.41 -1.68 17.74
C LYS A 121 3.67 -0.45 17.20
N MET A 122 3.74 -0.20 15.90
CA MET A 122 3.03 0.89 15.21
C MET A 122 1.65 0.48 14.70
N TYR A 123 1.21 -0.76 14.95
CA TYR A 123 -0.10 -1.27 14.54
C TYR A 123 -0.35 -1.18 13.04
N TYR A 124 0.66 -1.53 12.22
CA TYR A 124 0.45 -1.69 10.79
C TYR A 124 -0.70 -2.68 10.53
N THR A 125 -1.48 -2.42 9.48
CA THR A 125 -2.59 -3.27 9.06
C THR A 125 -2.12 -4.35 8.11
N ALA A 126 -1.39 -3.95 7.06
CA ALA A 126 -0.80 -4.88 6.12
C ALA A 126 0.41 -4.29 5.42
N ILE A 127 1.23 -5.16 4.85
CA ILE A 127 2.30 -4.78 3.93
C ILE A 127 2.20 -5.57 2.63
N THR A 128 2.84 -5.07 1.57
CA THR A 128 3.25 -5.90 0.43
C THR A 128 4.75 -6.19 0.46
N ILE A 129 5.23 -6.95 -0.53
CA ILE A 129 6.61 -7.40 -0.65
C ILE A 129 7.24 -6.66 -1.83
N GLY A 130 8.28 -5.89 -1.56
CA GLY A 130 9.18 -5.29 -2.53
C GLY A 130 10.37 -6.19 -2.86
N ASN A 131 11.33 -5.65 -3.60
CA ASN A 131 12.49 -6.44 -4.04
C ASN A 131 13.51 -6.67 -2.92
N HIS A 132 13.71 -5.71 -2.03
CA HIS A 132 14.70 -5.84 -0.95
C HIS A 132 14.27 -6.80 0.16
N GLU A 133 12.99 -7.18 0.21
CA GLU A 133 12.53 -8.28 1.07
C GLU A 133 13.25 -9.61 0.76
N PHE A 134 13.72 -9.81 -0.46
CA PHE A 134 14.42 -11.03 -0.88
C PHE A 134 15.94 -11.01 -0.62
N ASP A 135 16.53 -9.90 -0.17
CA ASP A 135 18.00 -9.72 -0.10
C ASP A 135 18.72 -10.80 0.72
N LEU A 136 18.06 -11.38 1.72
CA LEU A 136 18.61 -12.46 2.57
C LEU A 136 18.01 -13.84 2.28
N GLY A 137 17.23 -13.95 1.20
CA GLY A 137 16.58 -15.18 0.75
C GLY A 137 15.28 -15.52 1.47
N LEU A 138 14.54 -16.48 0.90
CA LEU A 138 13.20 -16.87 1.35
C LEU A 138 13.14 -17.36 2.81
N ASN A 139 14.18 -18.03 3.30
CA ASN A 139 14.20 -18.55 4.68
C ASN A 139 14.14 -17.41 5.69
N VAL A 140 15.03 -16.41 5.56
CA VAL A 140 15.08 -15.26 6.46
C VAL A 140 13.82 -14.40 6.31
N LEU A 141 13.36 -14.21 5.07
CA LEU A 141 12.10 -13.51 4.81
C LEU A 141 10.92 -14.18 5.52
N GLY A 142 10.78 -15.51 5.38
CA GLY A 142 9.75 -16.29 6.03
C GLY A 142 9.82 -16.22 7.56
N GLU A 143 11.01 -16.38 8.14
CA GLU A 143 11.23 -16.29 9.60
C GLU A 143 10.83 -14.93 10.17
N ASN A 144 11.20 -13.84 9.49
CA ASN A 144 10.85 -12.49 9.92
C ASN A 144 9.35 -12.21 9.80
N LEU A 145 8.76 -12.50 8.64
CA LEU A 145 7.35 -12.23 8.40
C LEU A 145 6.42 -13.09 9.26
N LEU A 146 6.88 -14.26 9.73
CA LEU A 146 6.15 -15.07 10.69
C LEU A 146 5.91 -14.35 12.03
N GLN A 147 6.73 -13.36 12.37
CA GLN A 147 6.59 -12.55 13.58
C GLN A 147 5.62 -11.36 13.40
N ALA A 148 5.07 -11.14 12.20
CA ALA A 148 4.19 -10.02 11.93
C ALA A 148 2.81 -10.20 12.59
N ASN A 149 2.33 -9.14 13.24
CA ASN A 149 0.97 -9.01 13.77
C ASN A 149 0.03 -8.32 12.78
N PHE A 150 0.46 -8.23 11.52
CA PHE A 150 -0.22 -7.56 10.41
C PHE A 150 -0.25 -8.49 9.19
N ASP A 151 -1.18 -8.25 8.26
CA ASP A 151 -1.34 -9.12 7.11
C ASP A 151 -0.20 -8.91 6.09
N ILE A 152 0.32 -10.00 5.52
CA ILE A 152 1.28 -9.94 4.41
C ILE A 152 0.54 -10.25 3.11
N ILE A 153 0.55 -9.30 2.18
CA ILE A 153 -0.28 -9.38 0.96
C ILE A 153 0.60 -9.30 -0.29
N SER A 154 0.59 -10.35 -1.11
CA SER A 154 1.17 -10.35 -2.46
C SER A 154 0.38 -11.25 -3.38
N SER A 155 -0.13 -10.69 -4.48
CA SER A 155 -0.96 -11.39 -5.46
C SER A 155 -0.14 -12.01 -6.60
N ASN A 156 1.01 -11.42 -6.91
CA ASN A 156 1.84 -11.81 -8.05
C ASN A 156 3.20 -12.42 -7.68
N TYR A 157 3.62 -12.38 -6.42
CA TYR A 157 4.58 -13.34 -5.89
C TYR A 157 3.84 -14.48 -5.20
N VAL A 158 3.96 -15.68 -5.74
CA VAL A 158 3.24 -16.86 -5.24
C VAL A 158 4.23 -17.89 -4.70
N PHE A 159 4.11 -18.15 -3.40
CA PHE A 159 5.03 -18.96 -2.62
C PHE A 159 4.56 -20.41 -2.42
N THR A 160 3.86 -21.01 -3.38
CA THR A 160 3.23 -22.35 -3.23
C THR A 160 4.20 -23.46 -2.79
N ASN A 161 5.50 -23.29 -3.06
CA ASN A 161 6.54 -24.27 -2.75
C ASN A 161 7.33 -23.94 -1.47
N ASP A 162 7.00 -22.85 -0.78
CA ASP A 162 7.68 -22.40 0.44
C ASP A 162 6.91 -22.86 1.69
N PRO A 163 7.55 -23.50 2.69
CA PRO A 163 6.86 -24.07 3.85
C PRO A 163 6.28 -23.04 4.82
N ILE A 164 6.78 -21.80 4.81
CA ILE A 164 6.36 -20.72 5.72
C ILE A 164 5.51 -19.71 4.93
N LEU A 165 6.06 -19.13 3.87
CA LEU A 165 5.45 -18.03 3.11
C LEU A 165 4.11 -18.44 2.47
N SER A 166 3.95 -19.70 2.04
CA SER A 166 2.67 -20.22 1.52
C SER A 166 1.51 -20.11 2.53
N LYS A 167 1.80 -20.10 3.83
CA LYS A 167 0.80 -20.08 4.89
C LYS A 167 0.42 -18.66 5.31
N ILE A 168 1.39 -17.74 5.29
CA ILE A 168 1.24 -16.39 5.84
C ILE A 168 1.00 -15.31 4.77
N VAL A 169 1.54 -15.48 3.55
CA VAL A 169 1.31 -14.52 2.46
C VAL A 169 -0.03 -14.82 1.79
N LYS A 170 -0.90 -13.82 1.71
CA LYS A 170 -2.22 -13.94 1.06
C LYS A 170 -2.25 -13.12 -0.22
N PRO A 171 -2.97 -13.58 -1.26
CA PRO A 171 -3.11 -12.80 -2.49
C PRO A 171 -3.89 -11.51 -2.27
N TYR A 172 -4.84 -11.50 -1.35
CA TYR A 172 -5.60 -10.32 -0.96
C TYR A 172 -6.16 -10.51 0.45
N LYS A 173 -6.67 -9.42 1.03
CA LYS A 173 -7.41 -9.41 2.30
C LYS A 173 -8.63 -8.51 2.17
N ILE A 174 -9.71 -8.84 2.86
CA ILE A 174 -10.90 -7.98 2.96
C ILE A 174 -11.03 -7.53 4.41
N TYR A 175 -11.01 -6.23 4.62
CA TYR A 175 -11.26 -5.59 5.92
C TYR A 175 -12.70 -5.09 5.96
N ASN A 176 -13.39 -5.33 7.07
CA ASN A 176 -14.76 -4.85 7.28
C ASN A 176 -14.75 -3.68 8.27
N ILE A 177 -15.36 -2.57 7.89
CA ILE A 177 -15.66 -1.44 8.80
C ILE A 177 -17.15 -1.16 8.71
N ASP A 178 -17.87 -1.43 9.80
CA ASP A 178 -19.32 -1.37 9.83
C ASP A 178 -19.95 -2.24 8.71
N LYS A 179 -20.56 -1.60 7.71
CA LYS A 179 -21.16 -2.22 6.51
C LYS A 179 -20.27 -2.10 5.27
N LEU A 180 -19.09 -1.51 5.40
CA LEU A 180 -18.14 -1.31 4.31
C LEU A 180 -17.13 -2.45 4.24
N LYS A 181 -16.86 -2.92 3.02
CA LYS A 181 -15.82 -3.89 2.70
C LYS A 181 -14.69 -3.21 1.93
N ILE A 182 -13.47 -3.36 2.41
CA ILE A 182 -12.26 -2.82 1.78
C ILE A 182 -11.40 -4.01 1.36
N GLY A 183 -11.32 -4.24 0.06
CA GLY A 183 -10.46 -5.25 -0.53
C GLY A 183 -9.06 -4.68 -0.75
N VAL A 184 -8.04 -5.39 -0.29
CA VAL A 184 -6.64 -5.00 -0.43
C VAL A 184 -5.88 -6.14 -1.10
N PHE A 185 -5.14 -5.86 -2.17
CA PHE A 185 -4.28 -6.83 -2.85
C PHE A 185 -2.90 -6.21 -3.11
N GLY A 186 -1.89 -7.03 -3.40
CA GLY A 186 -0.48 -6.61 -3.44
C GLY A 186 0.19 -6.94 -4.78
N LEU A 187 1.04 -6.06 -5.28
CA LEU A 187 1.84 -6.27 -6.49
C LEU A 187 3.32 -5.97 -6.20
N GLY A 188 4.21 -6.86 -6.61
CA GLY A 188 5.66 -6.65 -6.59
C GLY A 188 6.26 -6.60 -8.00
N ILE A 189 7.40 -5.92 -8.13
CA ILE A 189 8.14 -5.75 -9.39
C ILE A 189 8.66 -7.08 -9.96
N GLU A 190 8.93 -7.13 -11.27
CA GLU A 190 9.53 -8.31 -11.88
C GLU A 190 10.93 -8.59 -11.30
N PRO A 191 11.16 -9.75 -10.65
CA PRO A 191 12.40 -10.03 -9.95
C PRO A 191 13.54 -10.43 -10.90
N THR A 192 13.22 -10.88 -12.11
CA THR A 192 14.22 -11.29 -13.10
C THR A 192 15.10 -10.10 -13.49
N GLY A 193 16.42 -10.27 -13.37
CA GLY A 193 17.40 -9.22 -13.65
C GLY A 193 17.52 -8.14 -12.57
N LEU A 194 16.65 -8.14 -11.55
CA LEU A 194 16.68 -7.22 -10.41
C LEU A 194 17.17 -7.93 -9.13
N ILE A 195 16.79 -9.20 -8.94
CA ILE A 195 17.11 -10.02 -7.78
C ILE A 195 17.79 -11.30 -8.27
N ASP A 196 18.89 -11.70 -7.62
CA ASP A 196 19.55 -12.98 -7.90
C ASP A 196 18.53 -14.13 -7.79
N LYS A 197 18.52 -15.01 -8.80
CA LYS A 197 17.58 -16.14 -8.89
C LYS A 197 17.59 -17.03 -7.65
N ASN A 198 18.74 -17.18 -7.00
CA ASN A 198 18.89 -18.00 -5.81
C ASN A 198 18.12 -17.43 -4.60
N LEU A 199 17.91 -16.12 -4.55
CA LEU A 199 17.27 -15.43 -3.43
C LEU A 199 15.73 -15.52 -3.45
N TRP A 200 15.12 -15.49 -4.64
CA TRP A 200 13.67 -15.65 -4.79
C TRP A 200 13.24 -17.08 -5.18
N GLY A 201 14.20 -17.98 -5.41
CA GLY A 201 14.01 -19.43 -5.47
C GLY A 201 12.87 -19.88 -6.38
N LYS A 202 11.98 -20.70 -5.83
CA LYS A 202 10.81 -21.27 -6.53
C LYS A 202 9.56 -20.37 -6.47
N THR A 203 9.71 -19.10 -6.10
CA THR A 203 8.60 -18.14 -6.12
C THR A 203 8.10 -18.00 -7.56
N ILE A 204 6.79 -18.13 -7.73
CA ILE A 204 6.15 -17.97 -9.03
C ILE A 204 5.80 -16.49 -9.19
N TYR A 205 6.38 -15.86 -10.20
CA TYR A 205 6.01 -14.50 -10.60
C TYR A 205 4.86 -14.54 -11.60
N LYS A 206 3.82 -13.73 -11.37
CA LYS A 206 2.70 -13.54 -12.30
C LYS A 206 2.78 -12.14 -12.89
N ASP A 207 2.34 -12.01 -14.14
CA ASP A 207 2.22 -10.70 -14.78
C ASP A 207 1.37 -9.75 -13.90
N PRO A 208 1.89 -8.55 -13.56
CA PRO A 208 1.21 -7.64 -12.66
C PRO A 208 -0.04 -7.03 -13.28
N MET A 209 -0.09 -6.83 -14.60
CA MET A 209 -1.24 -6.26 -15.30
C MET A 209 -2.46 -7.18 -15.23
N GLU A 210 -2.27 -8.44 -15.61
CA GLU A 210 -3.29 -9.47 -15.53
C GLU A 210 -3.72 -9.72 -14.09
N THR A 211 -2.75 -9.77 -13.17
CA THR A 211 -3.03 -10.00 -11.75
C THR A 211 -3.86 -8.87 -11.16
N ALA A 212 -3.51 -7.61 -11.45
CA ALA A 212 -4.28 -6.44 -11.02
C ALA A 212 -5.71 -6.48 -11.55
N ALA A 213 -5.89 -6.76 -12.85
CA ALA A 213 -7.22 -6.85 -13.46
C ALA A 213 -8.08 -7.96 -12.81
N LYS A 214 -7.49 -9.15 -12.59
CA LYS A 214 -8.16 -10.29 -11.94
C LYS A 214 -8.55 -9.95 -10.49
N MET A 215 -7.62 -9.44 -9.68
CA MET A 215 -7.86 -9.10 -8.28
C MET A 215 -8.89 -7.98 -8.13
N ALA A 216 -8.79 -6.93 -8.93
CA ALA A 216 -9.74 -5.82 -8.88
C ALA A 216 -11.15 -6.25 -9.28
N LEU A 217 -11.29 -7.09 -10.30
CA LEU A 217 -12.59 -7.66 -10.69
C LEU A 217 -13.17 -8.54 -9.58
N LEU A 218 -12.38 -9.47 -9.05
CA LEU A 218 -12.76 -10.38 -7.96
C LEU A 218 -13.25 -9.59 -6.73
N LEU A 219 -12.46 -8.64 -6.25
CA LEU A 219 -12.78 -7.86 -5.06
C LEU A 219 -14.03 -6.98 -5.27
N LYS A 220 -14.15 -6.31 -6.41
CA LYS A 220 -15.28 -5.40 -6.67
C LYS A 220 -16.57 -6.15 -7.02
N LYS A 221 -16.52 -7.19 -7.85
CA LYS A 221 -17.70 -7.83 -8.41
C LYS A 221 -18.16 -9.07 -7.67
N GLU A 222 -17.25 -9.90 -7.18
CA GLU A 222 -17.63 -11.12 -6.45
C GLU A 222 -17.77 -10.83 -4.96
N TYR A 223 -16.74 -10.27 -4.33
CA TYR A 223 -16.77 -9.97 -2.90
C TYR A 223 -17.54 -8.69 -2.52
N LYS A 224 -17.95 -7.91 -3.52
CA LYS A 224 -18.72 -6.66 -3.36
C LYS A 224 -17.99 -5.66 -2.45
N CYS A 225 -16.67 -5.55 -2.60
CA CYS A 225 -15.89 -4.54 -1.89
C CYS A 225 -16.33 -3.14 -2.32
N ASN A 226 -16.55 -2.26 -1.36
CA ASN A 226 -16.88 -0.86 -1.62
C ASN A 226 -15.64 -0.12 -2.12
N LEU A 227 -14.48 -0.40 -1.51
CA LEU A 227 -13.18 0.14 -1.86
C LEU A 227 -12.20 -0.99 -2.21
N VAL A 228 -11.42 -0.81 -3.26
CA VAL A 228 -10.34 -1.71 -3.67
C VAL A 228 -9.02 -0.95 -3.67
N ILE A 229 -8.08 -1.39 -2.84
CA ILE A 229 -6.75 -0.80 -2.68
C ILE A 229 -5.71 -1.78 -3.25
N CYS A 230 -4.79 -1.26 -4.04
CA CYS A 230 -3.59 -1.97 -4.48
C CYS A 230 -2.39 -1.45 -3.68
N LEU A 231 -1.72 -2.35 -2.94
CA LEU A 231 -0.39 -2.09 -2.39
C LEU A 231 0.62 -2.47 -3.47
N SER A 232 1.31 -1.50 -4.04
CA SER A 232 2.15 -1.72 -5.21
C SER A 232 3.60 -1.38 -4.92
N HIS A 233 4.48 -2.31 -5.26
CA HIS A 233 5.92 -2.12 -5.30
C HIS A 233 6.44 -2.29 -6.74
N LEU A 234 5.75 -1.65 -7.70
CA LEU A 234 6.10 -1.70 -9.13
C LEU A 234 6.92 -0.49 -9.60
N GLY A 235 6.94 0.59 -8.82
CA GLY A 235 7.46 1.89 -9.23
C GLY A 235 6.35 2.77 -9.81
N TYR A 236 6.46 4.08 -9.62
CA TYR A 236 5.45 5.03 -10.06
C TYR A 236 5.22 5.00 -11.59
N LYS A 237 6.30 4.89 -12.35
CA LYS A 237 6.30 4.75 -13.82
C LYS A 237 7.03 3.48 -14.20
N GLY A 238 6.52 2.78 -15.21
CA GLY A 238 7.26 1.68 -15.82
C GLY A 238 8.65 2.12 -16.28
N SER A 239 9.66 1.30 -15.97
CA SER A 239 11.05 1.51 -16.34
C SER A 239 11.69 0.18 -16.74
N GLU A 240 12.71 0.22 -17.60
CA GLU A 240 13.46 -0.98 -18.04
C GLU A 240 12.57 -2.12 -18.59
N GLY A 241 11.49 -1.77 -19.29
CA GLY A 241 10.54 -2.75 -19.85
C GLY A 241 9.54 -3.31 -18.84
N ARG A 242 9.59 -2.88 -17.57
CA ARG A 242 8.64 -3.26 -16.53
C ARG A 242 7.45 -2.29 -16.48
N ILE A 243 6.34 -2.78 -15.95
CA ILE A 243 5.08 -2.04 -15.76
C ILE A 243 5.13 -1.31 -14.41
N GLY A 244 4.70 -0.04 -14.38
CA GLY A 244 4.55 0.74 -13.15
C GLY A 244 3.09 1.06 -12.82
N ASP A 245 2.91 1.84 -11.75
CA ASP A 245 1.60 2.17 -11.17
C ASP A 245 0.72 2.97 -12.13
N ILE A 246 1.30 3.90 -12.91
CA ILE A 246 0.55 4.68 -13.91
C ILE A 246 -0.07 3.76 -14.97
N GLU A 247 0.65 2.73 -15.41
CA GLU A 247 0.16 1.78 -16.40
C GLU A 247 -0.98 0.93 -15.83
N ILE A 248 -0.86 0.46 -14.58
CA ILE A 248 -1.94 -0.24 -13.85
C ILE A 248 -3.17 0.67 -13.68
N ALA A 249 -2.97 1.93 -13.31
CA ALA A 249 -4.07 2.88 -13.12
C ALA A 249 -4.84 3.15 -14.43
N LYS A 250 -4.14 3.22 -15.57
CA LYS A 250 -4.76 3.45 -16.88
C LYS A 250 -5.56 2.25 -17.38
N SER A 251 -5.11 1.04 -17.07
CA SER A 251 -5.73 -0.20 -17.54
C SER A 251 -6.82 -0.73 -16.60
N SER A 252 -6.84 -0.30 -15.34
CA SER A 252 -7.79 -0.74 -14.35
C SER A 252 -9.08 0.07 -14.35
N ARG A 253 -10.20 -0.61 -14.06
CA ARG A 253 -11.53 0.01 -13.86
C ARG A 253 -12.11 -0.17 -12.46
N ASN A 254 -11.49 -1.01 -11.64
CA ASN A 254 -12.06 -1.44 -10.37
C ASN A 254 -11.10 -1.23 -9.18
N ILE A 255 -9.93 -0.63 -9.41
CA ILE A 255 -9.02 -0.19 -8.35
C ILE A 255 -9.37 1.26 -8.03
N ASP A 256 -9.63 1.53 -6.76
CA ASP A 256 -9.99 2.87 -6.29
C ASP A 256 -8.73 3.64 -5.83
N ILE A 257 -7.73 2.95 -5.24
CA ILE A 257 -6.47 3.56 -4.74
C ILE A 257 -5.29 2.64 -5.07
N ILE A 258 -4.18 3.22 -5.52
CA ILE A 258 -2.86 2.57 -5.60
C ILE A 258 -1.95 3.26 -4.59
N LEU A 259 -1.37 2.48 -3.68
CA LEU A 259 -0.36 2.91 -2.73
C LEU A 259 0.99 2.36 -3.21
N GLY A 260 1.80 3.22 -3.84
CA GLY A 260 3.03 2.84 -4.54
C GLY A 260 4.29 2.78 -3.66
N GLY A 261 5.39 2.33 -4.27
CA GLY A 261 6.76 2.27 -3.74
C GLY A 261 7.78 2.12 -4.87
N HIS A 262 9.00 1.68 -4.58
CA HIS A 262 10.11 1.34 -5.48
C HIS A 262 10.84 2.51 -6.18
N SER A 263 10.17 3.65 -6.44
CA SER A 263 10.67 4.73 -7.32
C SER A 263 10.95 6.06 -6.63
#